data_AF-A0A0F9ATU1-F1
#
_entry.id   AF-A0A0F9ATU1-F1
#
_cell.length_a   1.000
_cell.length_b   1.000
_cell.length_c   1.000
_cell.angle_alpha   90.00
_cell.angle_beta   90.00
_cell.angle_gamma   90.00
#
_symmetry.space_group_name_H-M   'P 1'
#
loop_
_entity.id
_entity.type
_entity.pdbx_description
1 polymer ?
#
loop_
_entity_poly.entity_id
_entity_poly.type
_entity_poly.pdbx_seq_one_letter_code
_entity_poly.pdbx_strand_id
1 'polypeptide(L)'
;MRLAQRTQQATIQGYTDQGGWLITTGYVVDDLVNDTGVEYVCIVAHTSTAADRPGVGANWTDFWGILDSTTDAFEMEDFSKAVFHMPGTWDAANIGFQVAYEPEGTYLPLYDDSGNLVAITPVVDRSYAFPSSLEGAKYVKLWSNSAGTDVLQAADRIIQLDFKA
;
A
#
# COMPACT_ATOMS: atom_id res chain seq x y z
N MET A 1 24.77 -2.78 -26.88
CA MET A 1 23.50 -3.22 -26.26
C MET A 1 23.25 -2.33 -25.05
N ARG A 2 22.25 -1.45 -25.09
CA ARG A 2 21.94 -0.53 -23.99
C ARG A 2 21.15 -1.33 -22.95
N LEU A 3 21.72 -1.54 -21.76
CA LEU A 3 21.03 -2.22 -20.65
C LEU A 3 19.73 -1.48 -20.34
N ALA A 4 18.61 -2.19 -20.18
CA ALA A 4 17.35 -1.58 -19.82
C ALA A 4 17.47 -0.91 -18.44
N GLN A 5 17.03 0.35 -18.37
CA GLN A 5 16.91 1.14 -17.16
C GLN A 5 15.56 1.85 -17.21
N ARG A 6 14.84 1.84 -16.09
CA ARG A 6 13.55 2.52 -15.95
C ARG A 6 13.54 3.26 -14.62
N THR A 7 12.94 4.43 -14.62
CA THR A 7 12.60 5.15 -13.39
C THR A 7 11.08 5.26 -13.34
N GLN A 8 10.48 4.98 -12.19
CA GLN A 8 9.03 4.99 -11.98
C GLN A 8 8.70 5.55 -10.60
N GLN A 9 7.58 6.25 -10.48
CA GLN A 9 7.02 6.63 -9.18
C GLN A 9 6.01 5.56 -8.74
N ALA A 10 6.07 5.20 -7.46
CA ALA A 10 5.07 4.40 -6.81
C ALA A 10 4.51 5.19 -5.62
N THR A 11 3.19 5.26 -5.49
CA THR A 11 2.53 6.05 -4.45
C THR A 11 1.88 5.12 -3.45
N ILE A 12 2.16 5.33 -2.17
CA ILE A 12 1.33 4.80 -1.08
C ILE A 12 0.37 5.90 -0.71
N GLN A 13 -0.93 5.66 -0.85
CA GLN A 13 -1.96 6.64 -0.57
C GLN A 13 -2.01 6.98 0.93
N GLY A 14 -2.31 8.24 1.22
CA GLY A 14 -2.57 8.70 2.58
C GLY A 14 -4.05 8.69 2.92
N TYR A 15 -4.38 8.42 4.18
CA TYR A 15 -5.76 8.48 4.67
C TYR A 15 -5.83 9.28 5.98
N THR A 16 -7.03 9.80 6.28
CA THR A 16 -7.30 10.53 7.52
C THR A 16 -8.12 9.65 8.46
N ASP A 17 -7.53 9.20 9.56
CA ASP A 17 -8.23 8.38 10.56
C ASP A 17 -9.29 9.20 11.32
N GLN A 18 -10.56 8.83 11.13
CA GLN A 18 -11.72 9.41 11.81
C GLN A 18 -12.14 8.58 13.04
N GLY A 19 -11.48 7.45 13.30
CA GLY A 19 -11.82 6.51 14.37
C GLY A 19 -13.01 5.62 14.01
N GLY A 20 -13.91 5.40 14.98
CA GLY A 20 -15.07 4.53 14.76
C GLY A 20 -16.11 5.13 13.82
N TRP A 21 -16.75 4.30 12.99
CA TRP A 21 -17.86 4.76 12.14
C TRP A 21 -19.06 5.26 12.96
N LEU A 22 -19.64 6.39 12.54
CA LEU A 22 -20.81 7.03 13.15
C LEU A 22 -21.85 7.39 12.07
N ILE A 23 -23.14 7.35 12.42
CA ILE A 23 -24.24 7.86 11.57
C ILE A 23 -24.29 9.39 11.57
N THR A 24 -24.95 9.99 10.58
CA THR A 24 -25.14 11.45 10.48
C THR A 24 -23.84 12.24 10.46
N THR A 25 -22.75 11.60 10.06
CA THR A 25 -21.40 12.16 10.04
C THR A 25 -21.00 12.40 8.59
N GLY A 26 -20.46 13.58 8.30
CA GLY A 26 -19.92 13.88 6.98
C GLY A 26 -18.55 13.25 6.83
N TYR A 27 -18.42 12.31 5.90
CA TYR A 27 -17.15 11.72 5.50
C TYR A 27 -16.77 12.24 4.11
N VAL A 28 -15.49 12.54 3.93
CA VAL A 28 -14.90 12.91 2.64
C VAL A 28 -14.05 11.76 2.12
N VAL A 29 -13.70 11.82 0.83
CA VAL A 29 -12.80 10.84 0.21
C VAL A 29 -11.50 10.78 1.02
N ASP A 30 -10.99 9.57 1.22
CA ASP A 30 -9.79 9.24 2.00
C ASP A 30 -9.95 9.32 3.52
N ASP A 31 -11.17 9.55 4.04
CA ASP A 31 -11.45 9.29 5.44
C ASP A 31 -11.42 7.79 5.72
N LEU A 32 -10.65 7.40 6.73
CA LEU A 32 -10.57 6.05 7.25
C LEU A 32 -11.47 5.91 8.47
N VAL A 33 -12.26 4.83 8.52
CA VAL A 33 -13.05 4.45 9.70
C VAL A 33 -12.79 3.01 10.08
N ASN A 34 -12.86 2.71 11.37
CA ASN A 34 -12.93 1.35 11.87
C ASN A 34 -14.40 0.95 12.13
N ASP A 35 -14.81 -0.20 11.60
CA ASP A 35 -16.04 -0.87 12.04
C ASP A 35 -15.76 -2.33 12.33
N THR A 36 -16.00 -2.74 13.57
CA THR A 36 -15.80 -4.13 14.04
C THR A 36 -14.40 -4.71 13.80
N GLY A 37 -13.37 -3.86 13.80
CA GLY A 37 -11.97 -4.29 13.62
C GLY A 37 -11.52 -4.37 12.16
N VAL A 38 -12.36 -3.98 11.20
CA VAL A 38 -11.96 -3.80 9.80
C VAL A 38 -11.89 -2.31 9.50
N GLU A 39 -10.84 -1.91 8.77
CA GLU A 39 -10.60 -0.54 8.36
C GLU A 39 -11.14 -0.31 6.95
N TYR A 40 -11.96 0.73 6.82
CA TYR A 40 -12.64 1.10 5.59
C TYR A 40 -12.32 2.54 5.20
N VAL A 41 -12.12 2.77 3.91
CA VAL A 41 -11.80 4.07 3.34
C VAL A 41 -13.03 4.61 2.62
N CYS A 42 -13.40 5.85 2.89
CA CYS A 42 -14.44 6.53 2.14
C CYS A 42 -13.95 6.81 0.70
N ILE A 43 -14.62 6.24 -0.29
CA ILE A 43 -14.30 6.39 -1.72
C ILE A 43 -15.20 7.43 -2.41
N VAL A 44 -16.33 7.77 -1.78
CA VAL A 44 -17.28 8.78 -2.26
C VAL A 44 -17.76 9.60 -1.06
N ALA A 45 -17.52 10.92 -1.09
CA ALA A 45 -17.94 11.83 -0.03
C ALA A 45 -19.46 11.79 0.17
N HIS A 46 -19.90 11.62 1.42
CA HIS A 46 -21.32 11.49 1.78
C HIS A 46 -21.57 11.86 3.25
N THR A 47 -22.84 12.02 3.62
CA THR A 47 -23.24 12.01 5.04
C THR A 47 -23.79 10.65 5.37
N SER A 48 -23.19 9.98 6.34
CA SER A 48 -23.47 8.59 6.67
C SER A 48 -24.89 8.35 7.19
N THR A 49 -25.40 7.17 6.90
CA THR A 49 -26.72 6.67 7.27
C THR A 49 -26.61 5.20 7.69
N ALA A 50 -27.63 4.63 8.32
CA ALA A 50 -27.60 3.21 8.66
C ALA A 50 -27.46 2.28 7.42
N ALA A 51 -27.84 2.75 6.23
CA ALA A 51 -27.78 1.96 5.01
C ALA A 51 -26.36 1.83 4.46
N ASP A 52 -25.51 2.84 4.67
CA ASP A 52 -24.13 2.87 4.16
C ASP A 52 -23.08 2.44 5.18
N ARG A 53 -23.50 1.88 6.33
CA ARG A 53 -22.57 1.36 7.34
C ARG A 53 -21.56 0.37 6.71
N PRO A 54 -20.24 0.63 6.78
CA PRO A 54 -19.22 -0.23 6.20
C PRO A 54 -19.37 -1.71 6.59
N GLY A 55 -19.15 -2.62 5.64
CA GLY A 55 -19.19 -4.07 5.84
C GLY A 55 -20.56 -4.72 6.04
N VAL A 56 -21.60 -3.96 6.42
CA VAL A 56 -22.92 -4.53 6.77
C VAL A 56 -24.13 -3.81 6.13
N GLY A 57 -23.98 -2.55 5.75
CA GLY A 57 -25.03 -1.73 5.16
C GLY A 57 -25.53 -2.27 3.81
N ALA A 58 -26.73 -1.93 3.39
CA ALA A 58 -27.26 -2.41 2.10
C ALA A 58 -26.50 -1.86 0.88
N ASN A 59 -25.90 -0.67 1.01
CA ASN A 59 -25.19 0.03 -0.07
C ASN A 59 -23.81 0.53 0.37
N TRP A 60 -23.18 -0.13 1.35
CA TRP A 60 -21.90 0.31 1.90
C TRP A 60 -20.78 0.39 0.83
N THR A 61 -20.77 -0.54 -0.14
CA THR A 61 -19.77 -0.60 -1.22
C THR A 61 -19.82 0.60 -2.17
N ASP A 62 -20.92 1.36 -2.18
CA ASP A 62 -21.03 2.56 -3.00
C ASP A 62 -20.22 3.73 -2.42
N PHE A 63 -19.87 3.66 -1.13
CA PHE A 63 -19.24 4.74 -0.38
C PHE A 63 -17.93 4.35 0.29
N TRP A 64 -17.68 3.05 0.50
CA TRP A 64 -16.55 2.56 1.27
C TRP A 64 -15.80 1.44 0.52
N GLY A 65 -14.48 1.54 0.51
CA GLY A 65 -13.54 0.47 0.16
C GLY A 65 -12.87 -0.10 1.42
N ILE A 66 -12.17 -1.22 1.29
CA ILE A 66 -11.27 -1.71 2.34
C ILE A 66 -9.95 -0.94 2.22
N LEU A 67 -9.28 -0.68 3.35
CA LEU A 67 -7.95 -0.08 3.36
C LEU A 67 -6.98 -0.85 2.43
N ASP A 68 -6.23 -0.10 1.63
CA ASP A 68 -5.08 -0.60 0.89
C ASP A 68 -3.89 0.33 1.18
N SER A 69 -2.91 -0.16 1.96
CA SER A 69 -1.69 0.61 2.24
C SER A 69 -0.52 0.24 1.31
N THR A 70 -0.86 -0.32 0.13
CA THR A 70 0.09 -0.67 -0.91
C THR A 70 0.18 0.37 -2.02
N THR A 71 1.22 0.26 -2.84
CA THR A 71 1.28 0.96 -4.12
C THR A 71 0.47 0.26 -5.19
N ASP A 72 0.25 0.95 -6.31
CA ASP A 72 0.02 0.25 -7.58
C ASP A 72 1.17 -0.74 -7.86
N ALA A 73 0.85 -1.79 -8.60
CA ALA A 73 1.83 -2.80 -8.97
C ALA A 73 2.81 -2.27 -10.01
N PHE A 74 4.07 -2.67 -9.89
CA PHE A 74 5.09 -2.44 -10.89
C PHE A 74 5.74 -3.75 -11.33
N GLU A 75 6.13 -3.79 -12.61
CA GLU A 75 6.63 -5.00 -13.27
C GLU A 75 8.16 -5.10 -13.18
N MET A 76 8.64 -6.29 -12.86
CA MET A 76 10.04 -6.61 -12.61
C MET A 76 10.62 -7.62 -13.61
N GLU A 77 9.83 -8.14 -14.55
CA GLU A 77 10.24 -9.24 -15.46
C GLU A 77 11.53 -8.95 -16.26
N ASP A 78 11.71 -7.71 -16.73
CA ASP A 78 12.88 -7.30 -17.51
C ASP A 78 14.05 -6.74 -16.66
N PHE A 79 13.95 -6.77 -15.33
CA PHE A 79 14.88 -6.08 -14.43
C PHE A 79 15.40 -7.02 -13.34
N SER A 80 16.72 -7.06 -13.14
CA SER A 80 17.34 -7.88 -12.11
C SER A 80 17.46 -7.18 -10.76
N LYS A 81 17.42 -5.84 -10.75
CA LYS A 81 17.66 -5.02 -9.55
C LYS A 81 16.82 -3.76 -9.56
N ALA A 82 16.50 -3.27 -8.36
CA ALA A 82 15.91 -1.97 -8.16
C ALA A 82 16.43 -1.30 -6.89
N VAL A 83 16.35 0.03 -6.87
CA VAL A 83 16.52 0.87 -5.69
C VAL A 83 15.23 1.66 -5.51
N PHE A 84 14.77 1.81 -4.28
CA PHE A 84 13.75 2.82 -3.95
C PHE A 84 14.35 3.96 -3.15
N HIS A 85 13.82 5.15 -3.36
CA HIS A 85 14.20 6.38 -2.69
C HIS A 85 13.05 6.84 -1.80
N MET A 86 13.28 6.83 -0.50
CA MET A 86 12.27 7.26 0.47
C MET A 86 12.05 8.77 0.39
N PRO A 87 10.80 9.23 0.48
CA PRO A 87 10.49 10.66 0.58
C PRO A 87 11.06 11.27 1.87
N GLY A 88 11.16 12.60 1.90
CA GLY A 88 11.53 13.35 3.11
C GLY A 88 10.44 13.37 4.19
N THR A 89 9.28 12.78 3.92
CA THR A 89 8.19 12.60 4.88
C THR A 89 7.68 11.16 4.79
N TRP A 90 7.71 10.45 5.90
CA TRP A 90 7.30 9.05 6.03
C TRP A 90 6.84 8.84 7.47
N ASP A 91 5.64 8.31 7.63
CA ASP A 91 5.16 7.91 8.96
C ASP A 91 5.80 6.58 9.35
N ALA A 92 5.91 6.29 10.65
CA ALA A 92 6.68 5.17 11.17
C ALA A 92 6.10 3.79 10.74
N ALA A 93 6.56 3.30 9.59
CA ALA A 93 6.19 2.02 9.00
C ALA A 93 7.39 1.35 8.34
N ASN A 94 7.34 0.01 8.20
CA ASN A 94 8.24 -0.72 7.31
C ASN A 94 7.74 -0.64 5.87
N ILE A 95 8.66 -0.83 4.92
CA ILE A 95 8.33 -1.16 3.53
C ILE A 95 8.39 -2.68 3.39
N GLY A 96 7.23 -3.31 3.36
CA GLY A 96 7.07 -4.70 2.95
C GLY A 96 6.85 -4.81 1.44
N PHE A 97 6.82 -6.05 0.97
CA PHE A 97 6.61 -6.36 -0.44
C PHE A 97 5.47 -7.34 -0.57
N GLN A 98 4.53 -7.04 -1.46
CA GLN A 98 3.55 -8.00 -1.92
C GLN A 98 3.81 -8.35 -3.39
N VAL A 99 3.62 -9.61 -3.75
CA VAL A 99 3.96 -10.12 -5.09
C VAL A 99 2.82 -10.93 -5.68
N ALA A 100 2.73 -10.91 -7.01
CA ALA A 100 1.78 -11.71 -7.77
C ALA A 100 2.43 -12.31 -9.03
N TYR A 101 1.82 -13.39 -9.55
CA TYR A 101 2.22 -14.02 -10.81
C TYR A 101 1.62 -13.31 -12.04
N GLU A 102 0.40 -12.80 -11.90
CA GLU A 102 -0.35 -12.06 -12.93
C GLU A 102 -0.50 -10.59 -12.51
N PRO A 103 -0.59 -9.64 -13.46
CA PRO A 103 -0.65 -8.21 -13.14
C PRO A 103 -1.89 -7.84 -12.31
N GLU A 104 -3.02 -8.49 -12.58
CA GLU A 104 -4.30 -8.31 -11.87
C GLU A 104 -4.58 -9.46 -10.88
N GLY A 105 -3.55 -10.21 -10.51
CA GLY A 105 -3.68 -11.35 -9.60
C GLY A 105 -3.87 -10.94 -8.13
N THR A 106 -4.01 -11.94 -7.26
CA THR A 106 -3.93 -11.74 -5.82
C THR A 106 -2.48 -11.47 -5.43
N TYR A 107 -2.23 -10.28 -4.87
CA TYR A 107 -0.94 -9.93 -4.28
C TYR A 107 -0.85 -10.50 -2.87
N LEU A 108 0.23 -11.24 -2.60
CA LEU A 108 0.46 -11.87 -1.30
C LEU A 108 1.74 -11.31 -0.67
N PRO A 109 1.78 -11.13 0.67
CA PRO A 109 3.00 -10.72 1.35
C PRO A 109 4.13 -11.72 1.10
N LEU A 110 5.31 -11.20 0.80
CA LEU A 110 6.50 -12.00 0.56
C LEU A 110 7.17 -12.39 1.89
N TYR A 111 7.43 -13.68 2.05
CA TYR A 111 8.17 -14.24 3.19
C TYR A 111 9.49 -14.86 2.72
N ASP A 112 10.51 -14.84 3.57
CA ASP A 112 11.76 -15.57 3.34
C ASP A 112 11.60 -17.07 3.69
N ASP A 113 12.63 -17.86 3.38
CA ASP A 113 12.65 -19.31 3.65
C ASP A 113 12.60 -19.64 5.16
N SER A 114 12.83 -18.65 6.03
CA SER A 114 12.72 -18.77 7.48
C SER A 114 11.34 -18.39 8.00
N GLY A 115 10.41 -17.99 7.11
CA GLY A 115 9.06 -17.58 7.46
C GLY A 115 8.97 -16.16 8.02
N ASN A 116 9.99 -15.32 7.85
CA ASN A 116 9.93 -13.91 8.23
C ASN A 116 9.36 -13.09 7.07
N LEU A 117 8.54 -12.08 7.40
CA LEU A 117 8.07 -11.13 6.40
C LEU A 117 9.27 -10.37 5.82
N VAL A 118 9.40 -10.37 4.49
CA VAL A 118 10.40 -9.58 3.79
C VAL A 118 9.99 -8.12 3.86
N ALA A 119 10.73 -7.35 4.64
CA ALA A 119 10.51 -5.92 4.83
C ALA A 119 11.81 -5.17 5.11
N ILE A 120 11.81 -3.88 4.80
CA ILE A 120 12.86 -2.93 5.16
C ILE A 120 12.28 -1.96 6.18
N THR A 121 13.08 -1.60 7.20
CA THR A 121 12.78 -0.49 8.09
C THR A 121 13.42 0.78 7.52
N PRO A 122 12.67 1.58 6.73
CA PRO A 122 13.22 2.74 6.07
C PRO A 122 13.44 3.89 7.03
N VAL A 123 14.28 4.84 6.60
CA VAL A 123 14.41 6.18 7.17
C VAL A 123 14.16 7.15 6.01
N VAL A 124 13.51 8.28 6.32
CA VAL A 124 13.31 9.38 5.36
C VAL A 124 14.62 9.83 4.72
N ASP A 125 14.54 10.35 3.49
CA ASP A 125 15.67 10.86 2.71
C ASP A 125 16.82 9.85 2.51
N ARG A 126 16.48 8.55 2.46
CA ARG A 126 17.45 7.48 2.19
C ARG A 126 17.00 6.60 1.03
N SER A 127 17.98 5.96 0.41
CA SER A 127 17.76 5.02 -0.69
C SER A 127 18.12 3.62 -0.25
N TYR A 128 17.37 2.63 -0.73
CA TYR A 128 17.51 1.24 -0.33
C TYR A 128 17.46 0.35 -1.56
N ALA A 129 18.39 -0.61 -1.64
CA ALA A 129 18.31 -1.67 -2.62
C ALA A 129 17.16 -2.60 -2.30
N PHE A 130 16.52 -3.15 -3.34
CA PHE A 130 15.55 -4.22 -3.17
C PHE A 130 16.22 -5.46 -2.56
N PRO A 131 15.54 -6.17 -1.64
CA PRO A 131 16.06 -7.42 -1.08
C PRO A 131 16.16 -8.50 -2.16
N SER A 132 17.16 -9.37 -2.05
CA SER A 132 17.36 -10.49 -2.99
C SER A 132 16.20 -11.49 -3.00
N SER A 133 15.36 -11.52 -1.97
CA SER A 133 14.15 -12.36 -1.94
C SER A 133 13.13 -11.97 -3.01
N LEU A 134 13.26 -10.80 -3.64
CA LEU A 134 12.46 -10.39 -4.79
C LEU A 134 13.00 -10.92 -6.13
N GLU A 135 14.17 -11.56 -6.14
CA GLU A 135 14.74 -12.17 -7.34
C GLU A 135 13.77 -13.27 -7.84
N GLY A 136 13.09 -13.00 -8.96
CA GLY A 136 12.07 -13.88 -9.55
C GLY A 136 10.62 -13.40 -9.37
N ALA A 137 10.37 -12.36 -8.58
CA ALA A 137 9.07 -11.71 -8.52
C ALA A 137 8.79 -10.95 -9.83
N LYS A 138 7.60 -11.13 -10.40
CA LYS A 138 7.19 -10.48 -11.66
C LYS A 138 6.44 -9.17 -11.42
N TYR A 139 5.42 -9.20 -10.58
CA TYR A 139 4.64 -8.02 -10.22
C TYR A 139 4.78 -7.79 -8.73
N VAL A 140 5.16 -6.57 -8.37
CA VAL A 140 5.49 -6.19 -6.99
C VAL A 140 4.72 -4.93 -6.61
N LYS A 141 4.24 -4.90 -5.38
CA LYS A 141 3.75 -3.69 -4.71
C LYS A 141 4.62 -3.40 -3.49
N LEU A 142 4.89 -2.12 -3.21
CA LEU A 142 5.41 -1.74 -1.90
C LEU A 142 4.24 -1.64 -0.92
N TRP A 143 4.50 -1.92 0.35
CA TRP A 143 3.46 -2.00 1.38
C TRP A 143 3.90 -1.31 2.67
N SER A 144 3.17 -0.28 3.08
CA SER A 144 3.37 0.38 4.39
C SER A 144 2.81 -0.51 5.49
N ASN A 145 3.67 -1.18 6.24
CA ASN A 145 3.19 -2.17 7.21
C ASN A 145 4.02 -2.25 8.49
N SER A 146 3.44 -2.94 9.47
CA SER A 146 4.13 -3.41 10.67
C SER A 146 3.68 -4.83 10.96
N ALA A 147 4.63 -5.77 10.98
CA ALA A 147 4.37 -7.19 11.29
C ALA A 147 3.23 -7.82 10.47
N GLY A 148 3.07 -7.42 9.21
CA GLY A 148 2.04 -7.97 8.33
C GLY A 148 0.67 -7.28 8.46
N THR A 149 0.58 -6.12 9.09
CA THR A 149 -0.63 -5.30 9.16
C THR A 149 -0.37 -3.94 8.53
N ASP A 150 -1.37 -3.41 7.83
CA ASP A 150 -1.32 -2.07 7.23
C ASP A 150 -0.92 -1.01 8.26
N VAL A 151 -0.09 -0.06 7.85
CA VAL A 151 0.22 1.13 8.63
C VAL A 151 -0.12 2.35 7.81
N LEU A 152 -1.01 3.17 8.36
CA LEU A 152 -1.49 4.37 7.73
C LEU A 152 -0.37 5.40 7.48
N GLN A 153 -0.38 5.99 6.29
CA GLN A 153 0.33 7.23 6.02
C GLN A 153 -0.66 8.40 6.10
N ALA A 154 -0.25 9.51 6.72
CA ALA A 154 -1.11 10.68 6.92
C ALA A 154 -1.28 11.55 5.65
N ALA A 155 -0.53 11.23 4.59
CA ALA A 155 -0.60 11.86 3.29
C ALA A 155 0.04 10.94 2.24
N ASP A 156 -0.28 11.16 0.97
CA ASP A 156 0.32 10.43 -0.13
C ASP A 156 1.85 10.45 -0.06
N ARG A 157 2.45 9.28 -0.14
CA ARG A 157 3.90 9.08 -0.13
C ARG A 157 4.35 8.63 -1.52
N ILE A 158 4.99 9.54 -2.24
CA ILE A 158 5.62 9.21 -3.52
C ILE A 158 7.01 8.64 -3.26
N ILE A 159 7.22 7.39 -3.69
CA ILE A 159 8.49 6.68 -3.62
C ILE A 159 9.02 6.55 -5.04
N GLN A 160 10.22 7.04 -5.29
CA GLN A 160 10.88 6.87 -6.59
C GLN A 160 11.55 5.51 -6.66
N LEU A 161 11.39 4.81 -7.77
CA LEU A 161 11.99 3.50 -8.06
C LEU A 161 12.91 3.62 -9.28
N ASP A 162 14.15 3.14 -9.13
CA ASP A 162 15.12 3.04 -10.22
C ASP A 162 15.47 1.57 -10.48
N PHE A 163 15.18 1.09 -11.69
CA PHE A 163 15.34 -0.29 -12.11
C PHE A 163 16.54 -0.50 -13.03
N LYS A 164 17.14 -1.68 -12.95
CA LYS A 164 18.28 -2.09 -13.77
C LYS A 164 18.18 -3.56 -14.18
N ALA A 165 18.37 -3.82 -15.48
CA ALA A 165 18.59 -5.15 -16.04
C ALA A 165 19.99 -5.70 -15.71
#